data_AF-E1WQA4-F1
#
_entry.id   AF-E1WQA4-F1
#
_cell.length_a   1.000
_cell.length_b   1.000
_cell.length_c   1.000
_cell.angle_alpha   90.00
_cell.angle_beta   90.00
_cell.angle_gamma   90.00
#
_symmetry.space_group_name_H-M   'P 1'
#
loop_
_entity.id
_entity.type
_entity.pdbx_description
1 polymer ?
#
loop_
_entity_poly.entity_id
_entity_poly.type
_entity_poly.pdbx_seq_one_letter_code
_entity_poly.pdbx_strand_id
1 'polypeptide(L)'
;MRNCYKYRGGIGVFDKDGKSIFDRDVNTLANNQIYLPTKSELNDPTEGFCNDYKIISLIEAFKQFSGDVKKQYQELLEKFAQIGIYSLSNNVTNELLWAYYGGGHTGFAIEYDIDILKESLNYNEKFQAIFDFDVDYSRNVPIADLTILHSKDIIQTLKTFLGTKSLSWKHEEEHRLIVEGKGLFDIDYRAITGIYFGYRMQKEQIDHIMDAMKGRGLSYYKMELIDRTYKFAPLKIEDKYSNTAKYVANCIDYDVDELLRNSCVSEEEILLYRDKFIEALESIKNEPYIKDFYIATMASDSKEPLLKIFANTAKGIPPVREFNFRLNDKGELYRIK
;
A
#
# COMPACT_ATOMS: atom_id res chain seq x y z
N MET A 1 -0.57 -9.73 10.49
CA MET A 1 0.63 -9.40 9.72
C MET A 1 0.79 -10.42 8.62
N ARG A 2 0.22 -10.07 7.47
CA ARG A 2 0.38 -10.80 6.22
C ARG A 2 1.50 -10.11 5.43
N ASN A 3 2.59 -10.83 5.17
CA ASN A 3 3.72 -10.31 4.39
C ASN A 3 3.60 -10.73 2.93
N CYS A 4 3.79 -9.78 2.02
CA CYS A 4 3.87 -10.03 0.58
C CYS A 4 5.10 -9.34 -0.03
N TYR A 5 5.57 -9.86 -1.16
CA TYR A 5 6.87 -9.53 -1.71
C TYR A 5 6.76 -8.91 -3.11
N LYS A 6 7.48 -7.81 -3.33
CA LYS A 6 7.66 -7.22 -4.65
C LYS A 6 9.07 -7.46 -5.15
N TYR A 7 9.19 -8.22 -6.22
CA TYR A 7 10.47 -8.48 -6.89
C TYR A 7 10.90 -7.31 -7.79
N ARG A 8 12.20 -7.02 -7.81
CA ARG A 8 12.86 -5.97 -8.57
C ARG A 8 14.16 -6.48 -9.17
N GLY A 9 14.47 -6.04 -10.38
CA GLY A 9 15.69 -6.41 -11.09
C GLY A 9 16.95 -5.80 -10.48
N GLY A 10 18.11 -6.34 -10.85
CA GLY A 10 19.41 -5.76 -10.54
C GLY A 10 19.85 -4.70 -11.57
N ILE A 11 21.12 -4.31 -11.51
CA ILE A 11 21.75 -3.42 -12.50
C ILE A 11 21.76 -4.08 -13.89
N GLY A 12 21.77 -3.26 -14.94
CA GLY A 12 21.98 -3.70 -16.32
C GLY A 12 20.72 -3.68 -17.17
N VAL A 13 19.57 -3.29 -16.60
CA VAL A 13 18.34 -3.02 -17.34
C VAL A 13 18.10 -1.51 -17.35
N PHE A 14 17.85 -0.98 -18.55
CA PHE A 14 17.62 0.44 -18.79
C PHE A 14 16.24 0.63 -19.40
N ASP A 15 15.60 1.76 -19.09
CA ASP A 15 14.37 2.16 -19.75
C ASP A 15 14.65 2.66 -21.19
N LYS A 16 13.57 3.00 -21.90
CA LYS A 16 13.61 3.51 -23.28
C LYS A 16 14.44 4.79 -23.44
N ASP A 17 14.66 5.53 -22.37
CA ASP A 17 15.42 6.79 -22.35
C ASP A 17 16.87 6.56 -21.86
N GLY A 18 17.28 5.30 -21.68
CA GLY A 18 18.62 4.92 -21.25
C GLY A 18 18.87 5.09 -19.75
N LYS A 19 17.82 5.30 -18.93
CA LYS A 19 17.97 5.45 -17.48
C LYS A 19 17.93 4.09 -16.78
N SER A 20 18.74 3.96 -15.73
CA SER A 20 18.84 2.76 -14.92
C SER A 20 17.52 2.44 -14.22
N ILE A 21 16.95 1.27 -14.49
CA ILE A 21 15.73 0.79 -13.82
C ILE A 21 16.01 0.49 -12.35
N PHE A 22 17.19 -0.06 -12.05
CA PHE A 22 17.62 -0.33 -10.68
C PHE A 22 17.61 0.94 -9.82
N ASP A 23 18.25 2.02 -10.31
CA ASP A 23 18.31 3.28 -9.56
C ASP A 23 16.93 3.92 -9.43
N ARG A 24 16.09 3.82 -10.46
CA ARG A 24 14.69 4.24 -10.37
C ARG A 24 13.98 3.50 -9.23
N ASP A 25 14.10 2.18 -9.18
CA ASP A 25 13.39 1.35 -8.20
C ASP A 25 13.89 1.58 -6.76
N VAL A 26 15.20 1.76 -6.57
CA VAL A 26 15.78 2.14 -5.27
C VAL A 26 15.33 3.53 -4.85
N ASN A 27 15.30 4.51 -5.75
CA ASN A 27 14.82 5.86 -5.46
C ASN A 27 13.32 5.88 -5.13
N THR A 28 12.50 5.13 -5.87
CA THR A 28 11.07 4.96 -5.57
C THR A 28 10.90 4.37 -4.16
N LEU A 29 11.69 3.37 -3.79
CA LEU A 29 11.65 2.78 -2.45
C LEU A 29 12.09 3.78 -1.37
N ALA A 30 13.19 4.51 -1.58
CA ALA A 30 13.73 5.49 -0.64
C ALA A 30 12.77 6.67 -0.41
N ASN A 31 12.00 7.05 -1.43
CA ASN A 31 10.93 8.04 -1.36
C ASN A 31 9.63 7.50 -0.75
N ASN A 32 9.63 6.25 -0.28
CA ASN A 32 8.45 5.56 0.28
C ASN A 32 7.30 5.55 -0.73
N GLN A 33 7.58 5.19 -1.98
CA GLN A 33 6.60 5.16 -3.06
C GLN A 33 6.47 3.75 -3.64
N ILE A 34 5.31 3.50 -4.24
CA ILE A 34 5.07 2.39 -5.17
C ILE A 34 4.57 2.95 -6.50
N TYR A 35 4.85 2.24 -7.59
CA TYR A 35 4.27 2.55 -8.88
C TYR A 35 3.09 1.63 -9.16
N LEU A 36 1.95 2.22 -9.49
CA LEU A 36 0.68 1.58 -9.77
C LEU A 36 0.42 1.57 -11.29
N PRO A 37 0.85 0.51 -12.01
CA PRO A 37 0.52 0.35 -13.42
C PRO A 37 -0.98 0.07 -13.59
N THR A 38 -1.51 0.45 -14.75
CA THR A 38 -2.83 -0.02 -15.22
C THR A 38 -2.73 -1.43 -15.77
N LYS A 39 -3.89 -2.09 -15.98
CA LYS A 39 -3.92 -3.44 -16.55
C LYS A 39 -3.18 -3.59 -17.88
N SER A 40 -3.16 -2.54 -18.72
CA SER A 40 -2.47 -2.56 -20.03
C SER A 40 -0.95 -2.43 -19.92
N GLU A 41 -0.43 -2.05 -18.75
CA GLU A 41 1.00 -1.88 -18.48
C GLU A 41 1.59 -3.08 -17.73
N LEU A 42 0.75 -4.04 -17.33
CA LEU A 42 1.18 -5.32 -16.78
C LEU A 42 1.77 -6.22 -17.89
N ASN A 43 2.57 -7.20 -17.48
CA ASN A 43 3.36 -8.02 -18.40
C ASN A 43 2.58 -9.14 -19.12
N ASP A 44 1.45 -9.58 -18.56
CA ASP A 44 0.59 -10.56 -19.20
C ASP A 44 -0.45 -9.85 -20.10
N PRO A 45 -0.48 -10.11 -21.42
CA PRO A 45 -1.44 -9.46 -22.33
C PRO A 45 -2.90 -9.91 -22.09
N THR A 46 -3.12 -10.96 -21.30
CA THR A 46 -4.45 -11.46 -20.92
C THR A 46 -4.97 -10.87 -19.60
N GLU A 47 -4.26 -9.88 -19.04
CA GLU A 47 -4.63 -9.21 -17.79
C GLU A 47 -6.02 -8.59 -17.85
N GLY A 48 -6.85 -9.01 -16.90
CA GLY A 48 -8.23 -8.55 -16.77
C GLY A 48 -9.17 -8.95 -17.91
N PHE A 49 -8.86 -10.05 -18.61
CA PHE A 49 -9.80 -10.65 -19.56
C PHE A 49 -11.01 -11.19 -18.82
N CYS A 50 -12.20 -10.79 -19.27
CA CYS A 50 -13.48 -11.23 -18.73
C CYS A 50 -14.48 -11.38 -19.88
N ASN A 51 -15.33 -12.38 -19.81
CA ASN A 51 -16.41 -12.59 -20.78
C ASN A 51 -17.73 -12.01 -20.22
N ASP A 52 -18.19 -10.89 -20.78
CA ASP A 52 -19.38 -10.18 -20.36
C ASP A 52 -20.59 -10.39 -21.29
N TYR A 53 -20.55 -11.42 -22.14
CA TYR A 53 -21.59 -11.68 -23.14
C TYR A 53 -23.01 -11.71 -22.54
N LYS A 54 -23.19 -12.19 -21.30
CA LYS A 54 -24.50 -12.22 -20.63
C LYS A 54 -25.06 -10.82 -20.39
N ILE A 55 -24.19 -9.87 -20.01
CA ILE A 55 -24.57 -8.46 -19.80
C ILE A 55 -24.87 -7.83 -21.16
N ILE A 56 -23.98 -8.01 -22.14
CA ILE A 56 -24.13 -7.43 -23.48
C ILE A 56 -25.39 -7.94 -24.17
N SER A 57 -25.63 -9.25 -24.18
CA SER A 57 -26.83 -9.85 -24.79
C SER A 57 -28.12 -9.34 -24.16
N LEU A 58 -28.14 -9.09 -22.84
CA LEU A 58 -29.31 -8.48 -22.19
C LEU A 58 -29.51 -7.03 -22.63
N ILE A 59 -28.45 -6.22 -22.60
CA ILE A 59 -28.50 -4.82 -23.03
C ILE A 59 -29.02 -4.74 -24.47
N GLU A 60 -28.57 -5.63 -25.35
CA GLU A 60 -29.00 -5.69 -26.74
C GLU A 60 -30.46 -6.15 -26.91
N ALA A 61 -30.90 -7.16 -26.15
CA ALA A 61 -32.28 -7.63 -26.15
C ALA A 61 -33.27 -6.51 -25.79
N PHE A 62 -32.87 -5.59 -24.90
CA PHE A 62 -33.67 -4.45 -24.46
C PHE A 62 -33.17 -3.10 -24.99
N LYS A 63 -32.49 -3.07 -26.15
CA LYS A 63 -31.81 -1.87 -26.69
C LYS A 63 -32.64 -0.58 -26.76
N GLN A 64 -33.96 -0.69 -26.88
CA GLN A 64 -34.87 0.46 -26.92
C GLN A 64 -35.00 1.16 -25.55
N PHE A 65 -34.68 0.46 -24.46
CA PHE A 65 -34.86 0.91 -23.07
C PHE A 65 -33.56 0.90 -22.26
N SER A 66 -32.47 0.34 -22.79
CA SER A 66 -31.22 0.08 -22.06
C SER A 66 -30.08 1.08 -22.36
N GLY A 67 -30.36 2.20 -23.03
CA GLY A 67 -29.35 3.19 -23.43
C GLY A 67 -28.47 3.67 -22.28
N ASP A 68 -29.09 4.06 -21.17
CA ASP A 68 -28.36 4.51 -19.97
C ASP A 68 -27.59 3.37 -19.30
N VAL A 69 -28.18 2.17 -19.22
CA VAL A 69 -27.50 0.98 -18.66
C VAL A 69 -26.24 0.66 -19.45
N LYS A 70 -26.31 0.70 -20.78
CA LYS A 70 -25.16 0.51 -21.67
C LYS A 70 -24.07 1.54 -21.40
N LYS A 71 -24.45 2.81 -21.28
CA LYS A 71 -23.53 3.91 -20.99
C LYS A 71 -22.84 3.71 -19.64
N GLN A 72 -23.59 3.45 -18.56
CA GLN A 72 -23.03 3.22 -17.23
C GLN A 72 -22.07 2.02 -17.20
N TYR A 73 -22.39 0.95 -17.93
CA TYR A 73 -21.52 -0.22 -18.03
C TYR A 73 -20.20 0.11 -18.76
N GLN A 74 -20.26 0.89 -19.84
CA GLN A 74 -19.06 1.36 -20.54
C GLN A 74 -18.19 2.24 -19.64
N GLU A 75 -18.79 3.20 -18.92
CA GLU A 75 -18.07 4.04 -17.95
C GLU A 75 -17.42 3.22 -16.83
N LEU A 76 -18.06 2.15 -16.37
CA LEU A 76 -17.47 1.22 -15.39
C LEU A 76 -16.21 0.53 -15.96
N LEU A 77 -16.27 0.03 -17.19
CA LEU A 77 -15.12 -0.60 -17.85
C LEU A 77 -13.98 0.39 -18.08
N GLU A 78 -14.29 1.63 -18.45
CA GLU A 78 -13.32 2.72 -18.59
C GLU A 78 -12.64 3.04 -17.25
N LYS A 79 -13.41 3.09 -16.16
CA LYS A 79 -12.86 3.25 -14.81
C LYS A 79 -11.90 2.11 -14.46
N PHE A 80 -12.30 0.85 -14.69
CA PHE A 80 -11.43 -0.30 -14.43
C PHE A 80 -10.16 -0.31 -15.28
N ALA A 81 -10.16 0.31 -16.46
CA ALA A 81 -8.96 0.48 -17.27
C ALA A 81 -7.98 1.52 -16.69
N GLN A 82 -8.45 2.44 -15.83
CA GLN A 82 -7.62 3.46 -15.18
C GLN A 82 -7.21 3.11 -13.75
N ILE A 83 -7.67 1.98 -13.22
CA ILE A 83 -7.30 1.49 -11.89
C ILE A 83 -5.83 1.07 -11.87
N GLY A 84 -5.15 1.43 -10.78
CA GLY A 84 -3.78 1.03 -10.49
C GLY A 84 -3.73 -0.33 -9.80
N ILE A 85 -2.81 -1.18 -10.26
CA ILE A 85 -2.66 -2.56 -9.81
C ILE A 85 -1.24 -2.77 -9.30
N TYR A 86 -1.08 -3.07 -8.01
CA TYR A 86 0.20 -3.45 -7.44
C TYR A 86 0.27 -4.95 -7.21
N SER A 87 0.91 -5.66 -8.13
CA SER A 87 1.14 -7.11 -8.05
C SER A 87 2.27 -7.46 -7.08
N LEU A 88 1.94 -8.16 -6.02
CA LEU A 88 2.87 -8.76 -5.04
C LEU A 88 2.80 -10.28 -5.13
N SER A 89 3.76 -10.97 -4.52
CA SER A 89 3.70 -12.44 -4.36
C SER A 89 3.63 -12.78 -2.88
N ASN A 90 2.91 -13.85 -2.54
CA ASN A 90 2.94 -14.43 -1.20
C ASN A 90 4.20 -15.29 -0.93
N ASN A 91 5.07 -15.48 -1.93
CA ASN A 91 6.22 -16.38 -1.83
C ASN A 91 7.53 -15.72 -2.26
N VAL A 92 8.43 -15.49 -1.31
CA VAL A 92 9.79 -14.92 -1.54
C VAL A 92 10.82 -15.94 -2.02
N THR A 93 10.52 -17.24 -1.93
CA THR A 93 11.47 -18.33 -2.25
C THR A 93 11.26 -18.94 -3.63
N ASN A 94 10.27 -18.44 -4.39
CA ASN A 94 9.96 -18.96 -5.72
C ASN A 94 11.10 -18.67 -6.71
N GLU A 95 11.76 -19.72 -7.18
CA GLU A 95 12.91 -19.63 -8.08
C GLU A 95 12.57 -18.96 -9.43
N LEU A 96 11.36 -19.16 -9.94
CA LEU A 96 10.92 -18.57 -11.21
C LEU A 96 10.73 -17.06 -11.06
N LEU A 97 10.21 -16.59 -9.93
CA LEU A 97 10.07 -15.15 -9.67
C LEU A 97 11.44 -14.46 -9.54
N TRP A 98 12.41 -15.12 -8.91
CA TRP A 98 13.80 -14.62 -8.90
C TRP A 98 14.45 -14.63 -10.28
N ALA A 99 14.14 -15.62 -11.12
CA ALA A 99 14.64 -15.68 -12.48
C ALA A 99 14.05 -14.57 -13.36
N TYR A 100 12.72 -14.38 -13.33
CA TYR A 100 12.01 -13.43 -14.19
C TYR A 100 12.07 -11.99 -13.67
N TYR A 101 11.64 -11.77 -12.44
CA TYR A 101 11.45 -10.44 -11.87
C TYR A 101 12.61 -10.00 -10.97
N GLY A 102 13.29 -10.97 -10.33
CA GLY A 102 14.54 -10.74 -9.60
C GLY A 102 15.78 -10.62 -10.50
N GLY A 103 15.62 -10.48 -11.81
CA GLY A 103 16.70 -10.29 -12.78
C GLY A 103 17.73 -11.42 -12.78
N GLY A 104 17.28 -12.68 -12.85
CA GLY A 104 18.19 -13.83 -12.80
C GLY A 104 18.95 -13.94 -11.48
N HIS A 105 18.27 -13.66 -10.36
CA HIS A 105 18.82 -13.61 -8.99
C HIS A 105 19.84 -12.49 -8.73
N THR A 106 19.93 -11.46 -9.58
CA THR A 106 20.83 -10.30 -9.35
C THR A 106 20.14 -9.12 -8.68
N GLY A 107 18.81 -9.14 -8.62
CA GLY A 107 17.98 -8.10 -8.04
C GLY A 107 17.65 -8.35 -6.56
N PHE A 108 16.49 -7.84 -6.14
CA PHE A 108 16.04 -7.88 -4.76
C PHE A 108 14.51 -8.03 -4.68
N ALA A 109 14.00 -8.40 -3.51
CA ALA A 109 12.58 -8.41 -3.20
C ALA A 109 12.30 -7.55 -1.96
N ILE A 110 11.25 -6.75 -2.03
CA ILE A 110 10.81 -5.86 -0.97
C ILE A 110 9.66 -6.57 -0.24
N GLU A 111 9.78 -6.74 1.07
CA GLU A 111 8.72 -7.27 1.92
C GLU A 111 7.85 -6.14 2.44
N TYR A 112 6.55 -6.28 2.21
CA TYR A 112 5.53 -5.38 2.71
C TYR A 112 4.61 -6.08 3.71
N ASP A 113 4.33 -5.41 4.82
CA ASP A 113 3.18 -5.72 5.66
C ASP A 113 1.92 -5.13 5.02
N ILE A 114 1.04 -6.02 4.57
CA ILE A 114 -0.21 -5.63 3.89
C ILE A 114 -1.18 -4.92 4.83
N ASP A 115 -1.20 -5.31 6.11
CA ASP A 115 -2.09 -4.71 7.10
C ASP A 115 -1.71 -3.23 7.30
N ILE A 116 -0.41 -2.93 7.41
CA ILE A 116 0.08 -1.54 7.52
C ILE A 116 -0.19 -0.74 6.24
N LEU A 117 0.06 -1.32 5.04
CA LEU A 117 -0.27 -0.64 3.78
C LEU A 117 -1.74 -0.22 3.74
N LYS A 118 -2.64 -1.13 4.10
CA LYS A 118 -4.09 -0.88 4.12
C LYS A 118 -4.47 0.14 5.18
N GLU A 119 -4.03 -0.02 6.43
CA GLU A 119 -4.36 0.90 7.52
C GLU A 119 -3.90 2.33 7.24
N SER A 120 -2.74 2.47 6.58
CA SER A 120 -2.17 3.77 6.27
C SER A 120 -3.01 4.59 5.27
N LEU A 121 -3.89 3.94 4.51
CA LEU A 121 -4.63 4.54 3.39
C LEU A 121 -6.15 4.37 3.50
N ASN A 122 -6.61 3.38 4.26
CA ASN A 122 -8.02 3.12 4.59
C ASN A 122 -8.35 3.52 6.04
N TYR A 123 -7.72 4.58 6.57
CA TYR A 123 -7.97 5.06 7.94
C TYR A 123 -9.34 5.75 8.10
N ASN A 124 -10.11 5.92 7.03
CA ASN A 124 -11.47 6.44 7.06
C ASN A 124 -12.45 5.30 6.82
N GLU A 125 -13.25 4.95 7.82
CA GLU A 125 -14.21 3.83 7.72
C GLU A 125 -15.26 4.02 6.61
N LYS A 126 -15.49 5.26 6.17
CA LYS A 126 -16.45 5.59 5.10
C LYS A 126 -15.81 5.62 3.71
N PHE A 127 -14.48 5.53 3.62
CA PHE A 127 -13.75 5.61 2.36
C PHE A 127 -12.61 4.59 2.32
N GLN A 128 -12.76 3.60 1.44
CA GLN A 128 -11.73 2.60 1.18
C GLN A 128 -10.95 2.98 -0.08
N ALA A 129 -9.71 3.44 0.11
CA ALA A 129 -8.78 3.80 -0.96
C ALA A 129 -8.11 2.58 -1.63
N ILE A 130 -7.89 1.52 -0.84
CA ILE A 130 -7.21 0.29 -1.27
C ILE A 130 -8.13 -0.91 -1.06
N PHE A 131 -8.28 -1.71 -2.12
CA PHE A 131 -8.77 -3.08 -2.05
C PHE A 131 -7.61 -4.04 -2.24
N ASP A 132 -7.73 -5.24 -1.69
CA ASP A 132 -6.72 -6.28 -1.85
C ASP A 132 -7.35 -7.65 -1.98
N PHE A 133 -6.69 -8.53 -2.73
CA PHE A 133 -7.08 -9.92 -2.85
C PHE A 133 -5.97 -10.77 -3.46
N ASP A 134 -6.05 -12.07 -3.18
CA ASP A 134 -5.31 -13.08 -3.93
C ASP A 134 -5.93 -13.29 -5.31
N VAL A 135 -5.06 -13.46 -6.30
CA VAL A 135 -5.44 -13.76 -7.67
C VAL A 135 -5.94 -15.20 -7.77
N ASP A 136 -7.09 -15.36 -8.41
CA ASP A 136 -7.66 -16.66 -8.75
C ASP A 136 -7.04 -17.18 -10.06
N TYR A 137 -6.78 -18.48 -10.13
CA TYR A 137 -6.16 -19.10 -11.29
C TYR A 137 -7.12 -20.08 -11.97
N SER A 138 -7.41 -19.85 -13.25
CA SER A 138 -8.41 -20.61 -14.00
C SER A 138 -7.92 -20.98 -15.41
N ARG A 139 -8.57 -21.98 -16.02
CA ARG A 139 -8.36 -22.30 -17.45
C ARG A 139 -9.17 -21.38 -18.37
N ASN A 140 -10.32 -20.94 -17.88
CA ASN A 140 -11.26 -20.12 -18.63
C ASN A 140 -11.33 -18.74 -17.98
N VAL A 141 -11.52 -17.71 -18.81
CA VAL A 141 -11.76 -16.35 -18.33
C VAL A 141 -13.05 -16.32 -17.48
N PRO A 142 -13.11 -15.45 -16.45
CA PRO A 142 -14.31 -15.26 -15.66
C PRO A 142 -15.47 -14.78 -16.53
N ILE A 143 -16.70 -15.13 -16.14
CA ILE A 143 -17.90 -14.67 -16.81
C ILE A 143 -18.54 -13.58 -15.95
N ALA A 144 -18.63 -12.38 -16.50
CA ALA A 144 -19.37 -11.30 -15.89
C ALA A 144 -20.87 -11.43 -16.21
N ASP A 145 -21.70 -11.43 -15.17
CA ASP A 145 -23.15 -11.41 -15.30
C ASP A 145 -23.78 -10.33 -14.39
N LEU A 146 -25.11 -10.24 -14.42
CA LEU A 146 -25.86 -9.19 -13.73
C LEU A 146 -25.70 -9.21 -12.21
N THR A 147 -25.22 -10.32 -11.63
CA THR A 147 -24.96 -10.39 -10.18
C THR A 147 -23.94 -9.35 -9.75
N ILE A 148 -23.03 -8.96 -10.63
CA ILE A 148 -22.02 -7.92 -10.41
C ILE A 148 -22.68 -6.57 -10.16
N LEU A 149 -23.75 -6.25 -10.90
CA LEU A 149 -24.49 -4.99 -10.78
C LEU A 149 -25.33 -4.92 -9.50
N HIS A 150 -25.66 -6.06 -8.91
CA HIS A 150 -26.42 -6.17 -7.66
C HIS A 150 -25.56 -6.46 -6.44
N SER A 151 -24.29 -6.83 -6.64
CA SER A 151 -23.40 -7.17 -5.54
C SER A 151 -23.06 -5.90 -4.74
N LYS A 152 -23.27 -5.96 -3.42
CA LYS A 152 -22.69 -4.97 -2.50
C LYS A 152 -21.20 -5.23 -2.26
N ASP A 153 -20.68 -6.33 -2.81
CA ASP A 153 -19.30 -6.75 -2.67
C ASP A 153 -18.47 -6.28 -3.88
N ILE A 154 -17.90 -5.09 -3.74
CA ILE A 154 -16.99 -4.51 -4.73
C ILE A 154 -15.75 -5.39 -4.95
N ILE A 155 -15.29 -6.16 -3.96
CA ILE A 155 -14.12 -7.02 -4.08
C ILE A 155 -14.40 -8.14 -5.08
N GLN A 156 -15.57 -8.78 -5.01
CA GLN A 156 -15.95 -9.82 -5.96
C GLN A 156 -16.05 -9.28 -7.39
N THR A 157 -16.58 -8.06 -7.54
CA THR A 157 -16.60 -7.35 -8.83
C THR A 157 -15.19 -7.13 -9.35
N LEU A 158 -14.30 -6.53 -8.54
CA LEU A 158 -12.90 -6.30 -8.92
C LEU A 158 -12.18 -7.60 -9.27
N LYS A 159 -12.39 -8.69 -8.52
CA LYS A 159 -11.82 -10.01 -8.82
C LYS A 159 -12.23 -10.54 -10.18
N THR A 160 -13.49 -10.33 -10.56
CA THR A 160 -14.02 -10.77 -11.85
C THR A 160 -13.30 -10.07 -13.01
N PHE A 161 -13.03 -8.78 -12.87
CA PHE A 161 -12.41 -8.00 -13.95
C PHE A 161 -10.89 -7.92 -13.89
N LEU A 162 -10.27 -8.08 -12.72
CA LEU A 162 -8.86 -7.78 -12.47
C LEU A 162 -8.16 -8.81 -11.59
N GLY A 163 -8.84 -9.90 -11.19
CA GLY A 163 -8.30 -10.85 -10.21
C GLY A 163 -8.22 -12.28 -10.67
N THR A 164 -8.34 -12.56 -11.97
CA THR A 164 -8.17 -13.91 -12.52
C THR A 164 -7.02 -13.96 -13.53
N LYS A 165 -6.18 -14.99 -13.42
CA LYS A 165 -5.11 -15.32 -14.37
C LYS A 165 -5.20 -16.75 -14.88
N SER A 166 -4.47 -17.04 -15.95
CA SER A 166 -4.34 -18.41 -16.44
C SER A 166 -3.59 -19.30 -15.45
N LEU A 167 -3.87 -20.61 -15.45
CA LEU A 167 -3.17 -21.58 -14.58
C LEU A 167 -1.64 -21.58 -14.74
N SER A 168 -1.11 -21.12 -15.89
CA SER A 168 0.34 -21.03 -16.13
C SER A 168 1.05 -20.09 -15.14
N TRP A 169 0.34 -19.06 -14.68
CA TRP A 169 0.86 -18.07 -13.72
C TRP A 169 0.61 -18.44 -12.26
N LYS A 170 0.05 -19.62 -11.97
CA LYS A 170 -0.28 -20.04 -10.60
C LYS A 170 0.92 -20.00 -9.64
N HIS A 171 2.11 -20.21 -10.18
CA HIS A 171 3.37 -20.17 -9.42
C HIS A 171 3.71 -18.76 -8.90
N GLU A 172 3.09 -17.69 -9.40
CA GLU A 172 3.32 -16.33 -8.90
C GLU A 172 2.76 -16.14 -7.48
N GLU A 173 1.75 -16.93 -7.09
CA GLU A 173 1.05 -16.80 -5.82
C GLU A 173 0.67 -15.33 -5.54
N GLU A 174 0.10 -14.69 -6.57
CA GLU A 174 -0.02 -13.25 -6.68
C GLU A 174 -1.08 -12.70 -5.72
N HIS A 175 -0.71 -11.66 -5.01
CA HIS A 175 -1.56 -10.83 -4.19
C HIS A 175 -1.63 -9.43 -4.80
N ARG A 176 -2.81 -8.93 -5.11
CA ARG A 176 -3.00 -7.61 -5.73
C ARG A 176 -3.46 -6.60 -4.71
N LEU A 177 -2.83 -5.42 -4.71
CA LEU A 177 -3.45 -4.20 -4.21
C LEU A 177 -4.06 -3.45 -5.37
N ILE A 178 -5.29 -2.99 -5.20
CA ILE A 178 -6.09 -2.26 -6.17
C ILE A 178 -6.36 -0.88 -5.62
N VAL A 179 -5.95 0.14 -6.36
CA VAL A 179 -6.03 1.53 -5.93
C VAL A 179 -6.73 2.36 -7.01
N GLU A 180 -7.64 3.24 -6.59
CA GLU A 180 -8.23 4.21 -7.50
C GLU A 180 -7.18 5.27 -7.88
N GLY A 181 -6.71 5.21 -9.13
CA GLY A 181 -5.62 6.04 -9.64
C GLY A 181 -4.42 5.21 -10.09
N LYS A 182 -3.49 5.84 -10.82
CA LYS A 182 -2.31 5.19 -11.42
C LYS A 182 -1.07 6.05 -11.28
N GLY A 183 0.11 5.43 -11.44
CA GLY A 183 1.40 6.10 -11.35
C GLY A 183 2.04 6.01 -9.97
N LEU A 184 2.86 6.99 -9.61
CA LEU A 184 3.55 7.01 -8.31
C LEU A 184 2.57 7.27 -7.17
N PHE A 185 2.70 6.48 -6.13
CA PHE A 185 1.84 6.50 -4.97
C PHE A 185 2.66 6.36 -3.69
N ASP A 186 2.66 7.40 -2.85
CA ASP A 186 3.29 7.37 -1.54
C ASP A 186 2.62 6.35 -0.61
N ILE A 187 3.46 5.59 0.09
CA ILE A 187 3.10 4.57 1.07
C ILE A 187 3.70 4.93 2.43
N ASP A 188 3.17 4.31 3.49
CA ASP A 188 3.79 4.42 4.80
C ASP A 188 5.07 3.61 4.79
N TYR A 189 6.21 4.27 5.03
CA TYR A 189 7.51 3.60 5.04
C TYR A 189 7.56 2.44 6.03
N ARG A 190 6.76 2.49 7.11
CA ARG A 190 6.66 1.44 8.13
C ARG A 190 6.08 0.15 7.57
N ALA A 191 5.39 0.21 6.44
CA ALA A 191 4.87 -0.97 5.78
C ALA A 191 5.97 -1.78 5.07
N ILE A 192 7.14 -1.20 4.81
CA ILE A 192 8.31 -1.94 4.35
C ILE A 192 8.98 -2.54 5.58
N THR A 193 8.98 -3.87 5.70
CA THR A 193 9.50 -4.55 6.89
C THR A 193 10.83 -5.25 6.64
N GLY A 194 11.14 -5.56 5.37
CA GLY A 194 12.40 -6.19 5.03
C GLY A 194 12.77 -6.13 3.55
N ILE A 195 14.04 -6.41 3.28
CA ILE A 195 14.60 -6.48 1.93
C ILE A 195 15.40 -7.77 1.80
N TYR A 196 15.12 -8.52 0.74
CA TYR A 196 15.74 -9.78 0.40
C TYR A 196 16.61 -9.57 -0.83
N PHE A 197 17.90 -9.87 -0.74
CA PHE A 197 18.85 -9.71 -1.82
C PHE A 197 19.03 -11.03 -2.57
N GLY A 198 19.00 -10.96 -3.90
CA GLY A 198 19.16 -12.13 -4.75
C GLY A 198 20.51 -12.82 -4.55
N TYR A 199 20.54 -14.13 -4.80
CA TYR A 199 21.73 -14.98 -4.61
C TYR A 199 22.99 -14.45 -5.32
N ARG A 200 22.81 -13.84 -6.51
CA ARG A 200 23.89 -13.30 -7.35
C ARG A 200 24.09 -11.79 -7.20
N MET A 201 23.35 -11.13 -6.31
CA MET A 201 23.49 -9.69 -6.11
C MET A 201 24.86 -9.35 -5.52
N GLN A 202 25.52 -8.35 -6.09
CA GLN A 202 26.86 -7.93 -5.67
C GLN A 202 26.80 -7.10 -4.40
N LYS A 203 27.88 -7.14 -3.62
CA LYS A 203 27.96 -6.48 -2.30
C LYS A 203 27.74 -4.98 -2.39
N GLU A 204 28.26 -4.34 -3.44
CA GLU A 204 28.15 -2.90 -3.67
C GLU A 204 26.70 -2.47 -3.88
N GLN A 205 25.89 -3.33 -4.52
CA GLN A 205 24.45 -3.07 -4.74
C GLN A 205 23.66 -3.24 -3.44
N ILE A 206 23.99 -4.26 -2.65
CA ILE A 206 23.41 -4.48 -1.32
C ILE A 206 23.68 -3.25 -0.45
N ASP A 207 24.92 -2.77 -0.44
CA ASP A 207 25.36 -1.63 0.36
C ASP A 207 24.65 -0.34 -0.06
N HIS A 208 24.47 -0.13 -1.38
CA HIS A 208 23.71 1.00 -1.91
C HIS A 208 22.25 1.00 -1.43
N ILE A 209 21.58 -0.16 -1.46
CA ILE A 209 20.18 -0.27 -0.99
C ILE A 209 20.10 -0.04 0.53
N MET A 210 21.01 -0.65 1.29
CA MET A 210 21.05 -0.46 2.75
C MET A 210 21.29 1.01 3.14
N ASP A 211 22.18 1.72 2.43
CA ASP A 211 22.44 3.14 2.67
C ASP A 211 21.22 4.00 2.35
N ALA A 212 20.54 3.74 1.22
CA ALA A 212 19.32 4.45 0.84
C ALA A 212 18.18 4.26 1.86
N MET A 213 18.13 3.09 2.50
CA MET A 213 17.05 2.69 3.42
C MET A 213 17.39 2.82 4.90
N LYS A 214 18.57 3.34 5.25
CA LYS A 214 19.05 3.46 6.65
C LYS A 214 18.06 4.17 7.58
N GLY A 215 18.11 3.78 8.86
CA GLY A 215 17.29 4.37 9.93
C GLY A 215 15.82 3.92 9.95
N ARG A 216 15.37 3.09 9.00
CA ARG A 216 13.96 2.63 8.93
C ARG A 216 13.67 1.36 9.74
N GLY A 217 14.69 0.72 10.33
CA GLY A 217 14.50 -0.48 11.15
C GLY A 217 14.13 -1.74 10.36
N LEU A 218 14.63 -1.86 9.12
CA LEU A 218 14.34 -2.98 8.24
C LEU A 218 15.11 -4.24 8.61
N SER A 219 14.54 -5.41 8.31
CA SER A 219 15.28 -6.68 8.31
C SER A 219 15.86 -6.98 6.93
N TYR A 220 17.15 -7.33 6.88
CA TYR A 220 17.84 -7.66 5.65
C TYR A 220 18.15 -9.15 5.55
N TYR A 221 17.97 -9.70 4.35
CA TYR A 221 18.22 -11.12 4.07
C TYR A 221 18.99 -11.25 2.75
N LYS A 222 19.83 -12.27 2.64
CA LYS A 222 20.42 -12.70 1.37
C LYS A 222 19.93 -14.11 1.04
N MET A 223 19.49 -14.32 -0.19
CA MET A 223 19.09 -15.64 -0.67
C MET A 223 20.33 -16.52 -0.83
N GLU A 224 20.30 -17.72 -0.26
CA GLU A 224 21.37 -18.72 -0.34
C GLU A 224 20.85 -20.02 -0.94
N LEU A 225 21.67 -20.70 -1.73
CA LEU A 225 21.34 -22.01 -2.29
C LEU A 225 21.37 -23.06 -1.18
N ILE A 226 20.30 -23.83 -1.03
CA ILE A 226 20.26 -24.95 -0.10
C ILE A 226 21.04 -26.11 -0.71
N ASP A 227 22.09 -26.56 -0.02
CA ASP A 227 23.02 -27.60 -0.49
C ASP A 227 22.27 -28.83 -1.04
N ARG A 228 22.71 -29.31 -2.20
CA ARG A 228 22.15 -30.48 -2.91
C ARG A 228 20.66 -30.37 -3.25
N THR A 229 20.12 -29.17 -3.38
CA THR A 229 18.75 -28.95 -3.88
C THR A 229 18.72 -27.87 -4.97
N TYR A 230 17.56 -27.68 -5.60
CA TYR A 230 17.30 -26.55 -6.50
C TYR A 230 16.73 -25.33 -5.77
N LYS A 231 16.57 -25.39 -4.44
CA LYS A 231 15.84 -24.40 -3.65
C LYS A 231 16.77 -23.37 -3.03
N PHE A 232 16.22 -22.18 -2.79
CA PHE A 232 16.89 -21.09 -2.10
C PHE A 232 16.20 -20.78 -0.77
N ALA A 233 16.96 -20.35 0.22
CA ALA A 233 16.44 -19.89 1.51
C ALA A 233 16.99 -18.51 1.85
N PRO A 234 16.19 -17.65 2.51
CA PRO A 234 16.68 -16.37 3.01
C PRO A 234 17.54 -16.57 4.26
N LEU A 235 18.77 -16.06 4.24
CA LEU A 235 19.64 -15.96 5.40
C LEU A 235 19.67 -14.51 5.88
N LYS A 236 19.32 -14.29 7.16
CA LYS A 236 19.36 -12.94 7.74
C LYS A 236 20.79 -12.41 7.78
N ILE A 237 20.98 -11.17 7.37
CA ILE A 237 22.27 -10.47 7.41
C ILE A 237 22.18 -9.21 8.28
N GLU A 238 23.33 -8.72 8.72
CA GLU A 238 23.42 -7.54 9.58
C GLU A 238 23.08 -6.26 8.79
N ASP A 239 22.33 -5.36 9.44
CA ASP A 239 22.17 -3.98 8.96
C ASP A 239 23.42 -3.17 9.29
N LYS A 240 24.19 -2.84 8.24
CA LYS A 240 25.40 -2.01 8.33
C LYS A 240 25.16 -0.61 8.88
N TYR A 241 23.91 -0.13 8.81
CA TYR A 241 23.50 1.20 9.22
C TYR A 241 22.60 1.16 10.45
N SER A 242 22.59 0.06 11.20
CA SER A 242 21.78 -0.14 12.41
C SER A 242 21.93 0.95 13.48
N ASN A 243 23.10 1.61 13.54
CA ASN A 243 23.38 2.70 14.49
C ASN A 243 23.00 4.09 13.97
N THR A 244 22.40 4.19 12.77
CA THR A 244 21.98 5.48 12.20
C THR A 244 20.76 6.02 12.93
N ALA A 245 20.64 7.35 13.00
CA ALA A 245 19.43 8.00 13.48
C ALA A 245 18.19 7.46 12.77
N LYS A 246 17.09 7.35 13.53
CA LYS A 246 15.82 6.86 13.01
C LYS A 246 15.35 7.75 11.87
N TYR A 247 14.87 7.13 10.80
CA TYR A 247 14.26 7.84 9.68
C TYR A 247 12.98 8.55 10.15
N VAL A 248 12.88 9.83 9.81
CA VAL A 248 11.73 10.68 10.13
C VAL A 248 11.15 11.13 8.79
N ALA A 249 9.96 10.63 8.46
CA ALA A 249 9.29 10.91 7.19
C ALA A 249 8.77 12.34 7.10
N ASN A 250 8.43 12.92 8.26
CA ASN A 250 7.80 14.22 8.38
C ASN A 250 8.13 14.82 9.75
N CYS A 251 8.03 16.13 9.90
CA CYS A 251 8.18 16.82 11.17
C CYS A 251 7.31 18.07 11.13
N ILE A 252 6.08 17.95 11.63
CA ILE A 252 5.09 19.03 11.57
C ILE A 252 5.31 19.98 12.75
N ASP A 253 5.47 21.25 12.43
CA ASP A 253 5.42 22.32 13.41
C ASP A 253 3.96 22.60 13.81
N TYR A 254 3.73 22.91 15.08
CA TYR A 254 2.40 23.19 15.60
C TYR A 254 2.43 24.18 16.76
N ASP A 255 1.33 24.91 16.95
CA ASP A 255 1.06 25.72 18.12
C ASP A 255 -0.16 25.11 18.84
N VAL A 256 0.08 24.52 20.01
CA VAL A 256 -0.99 23.85 20.78
C VAL A 256 -2.08 24.84 21.23
N ASP A 257 -1.72 26.09 21.52
CA ASP A 257 -2.67 27.09 22.00
C ASP A 257 -3.55 27.59 20.84
N GLU A 258 -3.00 27.73 19.64
CA GLU A 258 -3.79 28.02 18.43
C GLU A 258 -4.75 26.87 18.10
N LEU A 259 -4.28 25.62 18.14
CA LEU A 259 -5.10 24.44 17.85
C LEU A 259 -6.27 24.26 18.81
N LEU A 260 -6.06 24.56 20.09
CA LEU A 260 -7.09 24.48 21.13
C LEU A 260 -8.08 25.66 21.05
N ARG A 261 -7.64 26.87 20.71
CA ARG A 261 -8.53 28.03 20.51
C ARG A 261 -9.51 27.87 19.36
N ASN A 262 -9.11 27.13 18.33
CA ASN A 262 -9.96 26.83 17.17
C ASN A 262 -11.01 25.75 17.45
N SER A 263 -11.21 25.37 18.72
CA SER A 263 -12.07 24.27 19.16
C SER A 263 -13.10 24.71 20.20
N CYS A 264 -14.01 23.80 20.57
CA CYS A 264 -15.00 24.01 21.62
C CYS A 264 -14.54 23.52 23.00
N VAL A 265 -13.25 23.56 23.30
CA VAL A 265 -12.70 23.16 24.61
C VAL A 265 -12.76 24.34 25.57
N SER A 266 -13.22 24.11 26.80
CA SER A 266 -13.28 25.15 27.83
C SER A 266 -11.89 25.46 28.41
N GLU A 267 -11.71 26.67 28.97
CA GLU A 267 -10.46 27.09 29.61
C GLU A 267 -10.03 26.14 30.76
N GLU A 268 -10.99 25.59 31.50
CA GLU A 268 -10.73 24.61 32.57
C GLU A 268 -10.15 23.30 32.03
N GLU A 269 -10.68 22.83 30.90
CA GLU A 269 -10.20 21.62 30.22
C GLU A 269 -8.82 21.82 29.58
N ILE A 270 -8.57 23.01 29.01
CA ILE A 270 -7.24 23.37 28.50
C ILE A 270 -6.22 23.30 29.63
N LEU A 271 -6.49 23.93 30.78
CA LEU A 271 -5.59 23.90 31.94
C LEU A 271 -5.29 22.48 32.43
N LEU A 272 -6.27 21.57 32.34
CA LEU A 272 -6.13 20.20 32.83
C LEU A 272 -5.40 19.27 31.85
N TYR A 273 -5.60 19.45 30.53
CA TYR A 273 -5.16 18.48 29.51
C TYR A 273 -4.15 19.01 28.49
N ARG A 274 -3.70 20.27 28.59
CA ARG A 274 -2.72 20.85 27.65
C ARG A 274 -1.49 19.98 27.45
N ASP A 275 -0.89 19.49 28.53
CA ASP A 275 0.30 18.62 28.45
C ASP A 275 0.00 17.29 27.75
N LYS A 276 -1.24 16.79 27.87
CA LYS A 276 -1.70 15.58 27.16
C LYS A 276 -1.92 15.82 25.67
N PHE A 277 -2.35 17.01 25.28
CA PHE A 277 -2.38 17.40 23.86
C PHE A 277 -0.97 17.52 23.28
N ILE A 278 0.00 18.05 24.02
CA ILE A 278 1.40 18.10 23.59
C ILE A 278 1.95 16.67 23.43
N GLU A 279 1.74 15.80 24.43
CA GLU A 279 2.14 14.38 24.35
C GLU A 279 1.52 13.69 23.13
N ALA A 280 0.23 13.95 22.85
CA ALA A 280 -0.46 13.44 21.68
C ALA A 280 0.15 13.95 20.37
N LEU A 281 0.33 15.27 20.22
CA LEU A 281 0.90 15.91 19.03
C LEU A 281 2.32 15.43 18.76
N GLU A 282 3.18 15.35 19.78
CA GLU A 282 4.54 14.81 19.67
C GLU A 282 4.54 13.35 19.16
N SER A 283 3.55 12.54 19.56
CA SER A 283 3.43 11.15 19.10
C SER A 283 3.06 11.01 17.62
N ILE A 284 2.42 12.02 17.02
CA ILE A 284 1.90 11.98 15.63
C ILE A 284 2.52 13.03 14.69
N LYS A 285 3.35 13.96 15.16
CA LYS A 285 3.95 15.02 14.32
C LYS A 285 4.86 14.50 13.19
N ASN A 286 5.26 13.22 13.29
CA ASN A 286 6.09 12.56 12.29
C ASN A 286 5.28 11.62 11.37
N GLU A 287 3.93 11.68 11.41
CA GLU A 287 3.08 10.88 10.53
C GLU A 287 3.31 11.26 9.04
N PRO A 288 3.63 10.29 8.16
CA PRO A 288 4.10 10.57 6.79
C PRO A 288 3.14 11.38 5.91
N TYR A 289 1.83 11.24 6.11
CA TYR A 289 0.82 11.82 5.21
C TYR A 289 0.13 13.07 5.73
N ILE A 290 0.52 13.53 6.92
CA ILE A 290 -0.09 14.69 7.52
C ILE A 290 0.63 15.94 7.04
N LYS A 291 -0.13 16.92 6.57
CA LYS A 291 0.41 18.21 6.12
C LYS A 291 0.55 19.17 7.30
N ASP A 292 -0.52 19.30 8.07
CA ASP A 292 -0.62 20.21 9.20
C ASP A 292 -1.75 19.75 10.14
N PHE A 293 -1.66 20.14 11.40
CA PHE A 293 -2.76 20.04 12.36
C PHE A 293 -3.59 21.32 12.28
N TYR A 294 -4.92 21.21 12.37
CA TYR A 294 -5.78 22.40 12.30
C TYR A 294 -6.75 22.55 13.47
N ILE A 295 -7.12 21.46 14.15
CA ILE A 295 -7.95 21.48 15.37
C ILE A 295 -7.47 20.42 16.35
N ALA A 296 -7.35 20.79 17.63
CA ALA A 296 -7.29 19.86 18.76
C ALA A 296 -8.52 20.12 19.63
N THR A 297 -9.30 19.08 19.95
CA THR A 297 -10.54 19.21 20.72
C THR A 297 -10.75 18.02 21.65
N MET A 298 -11.76 18.09 22.49
CA MET A 298 -12.14 17.02 23.41
C MET A 298 -13.63 16.69 23.25
N ALA A 299 -13.98 15.41 23.38
CA ALA A 299 -15.35 14.96 23.50
C ALA A 299 -15.59 14.38 24.89
N SER A 300 -16.70 14.80 25.52
CA SER A 300 -17.04 14.47 26.91
C SER A 300 -18.11 13.37 27.00
N ASP A 301 -18.28 12.56 25.95
CA ASP A 301 -19.36 11.56 25.83
C ASP A 301 -19.19 10.33 26.76
N SER A 302 -18.11 10.25 27.54
CA SER A 302 -17.85 9.18 28.52
C SER A 302 -17.22 9.71 29.81
N LYS A 303 -17.25 8.91 30.88
CA LYS A 303 -16.58 9.19 32.17
C LYS A 303 -15.09 9.55 32.07
N GLU A 304 -14.48 9.34 30.91
CA GLU A 304 -13.09 9.64 30.59
C GLU A 304 -13.01 10.58 29.37
N PRO A 305 -12.05 11.52 29.36
CA PRO A 305 -11.86 12.47 28.26
C PRO A 305 -11.37 11.77 26.98
N LEU A 306 -11.98 12.09 25.85
CA LEU A 306 -11.51 11.68 24.53
C LEU A 306 -10.84 12.85 23.83
N LEU A 307 -9.50 12.82 23.74
CA LEU A 307 -8.72 13.83 23.05
C LEU A 307 -8.71 13.53 21.54
N LYS A 308 -9.04 14.54 20.74
CA LYS A 308 -9.11 14.44 19.29
C LYS A 308 -8.20 15.45 18.63
N ILE A 309 -7.40 15.01 17.68
CA ILE A 309 -6.59 15.88 16.83
C ILE A 309 -7.00 15.66 15.38
N PHE A 310 -7.36 16.74 14.70
CA PHE A 310 -7.69 16.73 13.29
C PHE A 310 -6.55 17.34 12.48
N ALA A 311 -6.18 16.64 11.42
CA ALA A 311 -5.04 17.00 10.61
C ALA A 311 -5.37 16.94 9.13
N ASN A 312 -4.90 17.91 8.36
CA ASN A 312 -5.02 17.93 6.92
C ASN A 312 -4.05 16.91 6.31
N THR A 313 -4.47 16.22 5.25
CA THR A 313 -3.61 15.24 4.56
C THR A 313 -2.94 15.85 3.33
N ALA A 314 -1.72 15.41 3.03
CA ALA A 314 -0.93 15.98 1.94
C ALA A 314 -1.57 15.80 0.55
N LYS A 315 -2.36 14.73 0.35
CA LYS A 315 -3.01 14.40 -0.93
C LYS A 315 -4.46 14.85 -1.05
N GLY A 316 -5.09 15.30 0.04
CA GLY A 316 -6.47 15.77 0.03
C GLY A 316 -7.54 14.68 -0.08
N ILE A 317 -7.18 13.38 -0.08
CA ILE A 317 -8.14 12.27 -0.19
C ILE A 317 -7.77 11.11 0.77
N PRO A 318 -8.55 10.89 1.86
CA PRO A 318 -9.50 11.85 2.41
C PRO A 318 -8.76 13.11 2.91
N PRO A 319 -9.38 14.30 2.85
CA PRO A 319 -8.68 15.56 3.12
C PRO A 319 -8.25 15.74 4.57
N VAL A 320 -8.88 14.99 5.48
CA VAL A 320 -8.68 15.07 6.91
C VAL A 320 -8.46 13.67 7.48
N ARG A 321 -7.57 13.58 8.47
CA ARG A 321 -7.42 12.42 9.35
C ARG A 321 -7.70 12.83 10.79
N GLU A 322 -8.50 12.01 11.47
CA GLU A 322 -8.78 12.14 12.90
C GLU A 322 -7.86 11.20 13.69
N PHE A 323 -7.26 11.73 14.75
CA PHE A 323 -6.46 10.98 15.70
C PHE A 323 -7.14 11.04 17.07
N ASN A 324 -7.40 9.88 17.64
CA ASN A 324 -8.15 9.75 18.89
C ASN A 324 -7.24 9.19 19.99
N PHE A 325 -7.30 9.78 21.18
CA PHE A 325 -6.51 9.38 22.33
C PHE A 325 -7.34 9.34 23.60
N ARG A 326 -6.99 8.42 24.50
CA ARG A 326 -7.55 8.30 25.84
C ARG A 326 -6.44 8.21 26.88
N LEU A 327 -6.83 8.40 28.13
CA LEU A 327 -5.98 8.18 29.29
C LEU A 327 -6.36 6.84 29.93
N ASN A 328 -5.38 6.05 30.34
CA ASN A 328 -5.65 4.86 31.15
C ASN A 328 -5.87 5.24 32.63
N ASP A 329 -6.16 4.26 33.49
CA ASP A 329 -6.37 4.47 34.94
C ASP A 329 -5.19 5.14 35.66
N LYS A 330 -3.99 5.15 35.05
CA LYS A 330 -2.78 5.81 35.57
C LYS A 330 -2.55 7.20 35.00
N GLY A 331 -3.43 7.69 34.11
CA GLY A 331 -3.26 8.96 33.41
C GLY A 331 -2.26 8.94 32.27
N GLU A 332 -1.88 7.76 31.76
CA GLU A 332 -0.98 7.61 30.62
C GLU A 332 -1.78 7.68 29.31
N LEU A 333 -1.26 8.43 28.33
CA LEU A 333 -1.91 8.63 27.05
C LEU A 333 -1.71 7.41 26.15
N TYR A 334 -2.78 6.96 25.49
CA TYR A 334 -2.70 5.96 24.44
C TYR A 334 -3.63 6.31 23.28
N ARG A 335 -3.18 5.98 22.07
CA ARG A 335 -3.96 6.17 20.84
C ARG A 335 -4.99 5.05 20.70
N ILE A 336 -6.21 5.41 20.34
CA ILE A 336 -7.26 4.47 19.96
C ILE A 336 -7.47 4.51 18.44
N LYS A 337 -7.85 3.37 17.87
CA LYS A 337 -8.17 3.24 16.44
C LYS A 337 -9.58 3.74 16.16
#